data_AF-A0A945F5L6-F1
#
_entry.id   AF-A0A945F5L6-F1
#
_cell.length_a   1.000
_cell.length_b   1.000
_cell.length_c   1.000
_cell.angle_alpha   90.00
_cell.angle_beta   90.00
_cell.angle_gamma   90.00
#
_symmetry.space_group_name_H-M   'P 1'
#
loop_
_entity.id
_entity.type
_entity.pdbx_description
1 polymer ?
#
loop_
_entity_poly.entity_id
_entity_poly.type
_entity_poly.pdbx_seq_one_letter_code
_entity_poly.pdbx_strand_id
1 'polypeptide(L)'
;MKLIKTCVDFIIINRVFFTTRNTLLLFCLCFSVTTTAQDWHDLKGEWKGQTRSVIVGGDNGHFIDIETNKPTFSEVEITLIWNEQSNGRYIGYHTSGDHEEIIIGVASAYNPKIFHTVDHNGYSMGTIINDNQFELCYTETNSENGKQLASCVIFKRQK
;
A
#
# COMPACT_ATOMS: atom_id res chain seq x y z
N MET A 1 -58.05 2.59 -23.38
CA MET A 1 -56.58 2.65 -23.37
C MET A 1 -56.07 1.29 -23.82
N LYS A 2 -55.27 1.31 -24.90
CA LYS A 2 -54.77 0.25 -25.80
C LYS A 2 -54.46 -1.11 -25.12
N LEU A 3 -55.11 -2.21 -25.56
CA LEU A 3 -54.62 -3.32 -26.43
C LEU A 3 -53.68 -4.31 -25.68
N ILE A 4 -54.14 -5.41 -25.07
CA ILE A 4 -54.52 -6.74 -25.63
C ILE A 4 -53.45 -7.34 -26.58
N LYS A 5 -52.77 -8.42 -26.18
CA LYS A 5 -52.96 -9.80 -26.71
C LYS A 5 -52.02 -10.84 -26.08
N THR A 6 -52.67 -11.87 -25.54
CA THR A 6 -52.19 -13.17 -25.10
C THR A 6 -51.86 -14.10 -26.28
N CYS A 7 -50.98 -15.06 -26.00
CA CYS A 7 -50.99 -16.47 -26.43
C CYS A 7 -51.04 -16.81 -27.94
N VAL A 8 -50.18 -17.77 -28.29
CA VAL A 8 -50.17 -18.59 -29.51
C VAL A 8 -49.59 -17.88 -30.73
N ASP A 9 -48.44 -18.35 -31.22
CA ASP A 9 -48.33 -18.78 -32.61
C ASP A 9 -47.12 -19.70 -32.84
N PHE A 10 -47.47 -20.97 -33.03
CA PHE A 10 -46.97 -21.88 -34.06
C PHE A 10 -45.46 -21.98 -34.30
N ILE A 11 -44.88 -22.94 -33.59
CA ILE A 11 -43.75 -23.73 -34.05
C ILE A 11 -44.11 -24.37 -35.40
N ILE A 12 -43.61 -23.81 -36.50
CA ILE A 12 -43.48 -24.52 -37.77
C ILE A 12 -42.05 -25.05 -37.84
N ILE A 13 -41.88 -26.30 -37.40
CA ILE A 13 -40.68 -27.09 -37.70
C ILE A 13 -40.77 -27.47 -39.18
N ASN A 14 -40.05 -26.74 -40.03
CA ASN A 14 -39.78 -27.22 -41.37
C ASN A 14 -38.92 -28.48 -41.24
N ARG A 15 -39.49 -29.61 -41.70
CA ARG A 15 -38.80 -30.89 -41.85
C ARG A 15 -37.65 -30.70 -42.84
N VAL A 16 -36.44 -30.54 -42.33
CA VAL A 16 -35.24 -30.88 -43.07
C VAL A 16 -34.69 -32.15 -42.45
N PHE A 17 -34.93 -33.25 -43.16
CA PHE A 17 -34.29 -34.53 -42.92
C PHE A 17 -32.77 -34.36 -43.01
N PHE A 18 -32.09 -34.34 -41.87
CA PHE A 18 -30.67 -34.71 -41.80
C PHE A 18 -30.51 -35.79 -40.73
N THR A 19 -30.68 -37.02 -41.20
CA THR A 19 -30.11 -38.21 -40.59
C THR A 19 -28.59 -38.06 -40.59
N THR A 20 -28.00 -37.92 -39.41
CA THR A 20 -26.72 -38.52 -38.92
C THR A 20 -25.99 -37.59 -37.95
N ARG A 21 -26.26 -37.82 -36.66
CA ARG A 21 -25.25 -38.13 -35.63
C ARG A 21 -23.85 -37.51 -35.84
N ASN A 22 -23.60 -36.29 -35.34
CA ASN A 22 -22.51 -36.01 -34.40
C ASN A 22 -22.31 -34.50 -34.11
N THR A 23 -22.27 -34.21 -32.81
CA THR A 23 -21.50 -33.14 -32.15
C THR A 23 -21.75 -31.70 -32.58
N LEU A 24 -22.78 -31.09 -31.99
CA LEU A 24 -22.88 -29.64 -31.87
C LEU A 24 -21.82 -29.16 -30.86
N LEU A 25 -20.67 -28.72 -31.36
CA LEU A 25 -19.64 -28.04 -30.57
C LEU A 25 -20.21 -26.72 -30.03
N LEU A 26 -20.64 -26.71 -28.78
CA LEU A 26 -20.95 -25.49 -28.04
C LEU A 26 -19.63 -24.84 -27.64
N PHE A 27 -19.14 -23.91 -28.46
CA PHE A 27 -17.95 -23.10 -28.18
C PHE A 27 -18.31 -22.07 -27.10
N CYS A 28 -18.28 -22.49 -25.83
CA CYS A 28 -18.32 -21.57 -24.69
C CYS A 28 -17.04 -20.73 -24.72
N LEU A 29 -17.13 -19.52 -25.28
CA LEU A 29 -16.13 -18.46 -25.10
C LEU A 29 -16.14 -18.03 -23.63
N CYS A 30 -15.44 -18.80 -22.78
CA CYS A 30 -15.03 -18.33 -21.47
C CYS A 30 -14.03 -17.19 -21.70
N PHE A 31 -14.53 -15.95 -21.70
CA PHE A 31 -13.67 -14.78 -21.51
C PHE A 31 -12.99 -14.96 -20.15
N SER A 32 -11.79 -15.52 -20.17
CA SER A 32 -10.91 -15.52 -19.01
C SER A 32 -10.49 -14.09 -18.81
N VAL A 33 -11.18 -13.38 -17.92
CA VAL A 33 -10.68 -12.10 -17.41
C VAL A 33 -9.40 -12.46 -16.68
N THR A 34 -8.25 -12.22 -17.31
CA THR A 34 -6.96 -12.29 -16.63
C THR A 34 -6.97 -11.19 -15.60
N THR A 35 -7.33 -11.52 -14.35
CA THR A 35 -6.97 -10.67 -13.22
C THR A 35 -5.44 -10.70 -13.19
N THR A 36 -4.81 -9.62 -13.63
CA THR A 36 -3.38 -9.45 -13.45
C THR A 36 -3.17 -9.36 -11.94
N ALA A 37 -2.42 -10.31 -11.37
CA ALA A 37 -1.96 -10.16 -10.00
C ALA A 37 -1.33 -8.77 -9.87
N GLN A 38 -1.74 -8.00 -8.86
CA GLN A 38 -1.14 -6.70 -8.63
C GLN A 38 0.35 -6.92 -8.34
N ASP A 39 1.21 -6.40 -9.21
CA ASP A 39 2.65 -6.44 -8.95
C ASP A 39 2.94 -5.50 -7.78
N TRP A 40 3.33 -6.09 -6.66
CA TRP A 40 3.74 -5.38 -5.45
C TRP A 40 5.25 -5.21 -5.45
N HIS A 41 5.74 -4.01 -5.13
CA HIS A 41 7.16 -3.78 -4.94
C HIS A 41 7.71 -4.71 -3.84
N ASP A 42 8.80 -5.42 -4.11
CA ASP A 42 9.51 -6.17 -3.07
C ASP A 42 10.31 -5.18 -2.24
N LEU A 43 9.90 -4.92 -1.00
CA LEU A 43 10.58 -3.97 -0.12
C LEU A 43 11.41 -4.66 0.95
N LYS A 44 11.45 -5.99 1.01
CA LYS A 44 12.24 -6.71 2.03
C LYS A 44 13.71 -6.32 1.96
N GLY A 45 14.35 -6.19 3.12
CA GLY A 45 15.75 -5.82 3.25
C GLY A 45 15.94 -4.55 4.08
N GLU A 46 17.19 -4.09 4.11
CA GLU A 46 17.63 -2.92 4.87
C GLU A 46 17.61 -1.66 4.00
N TRP A 47 17.24 -0.55 4.63
CA TRP A 47 17.06 0.75 4.00
C TRP A 47 17.62 1.83 4.91
N LYS A 48 18.26 2.85 4.32
CA LYS A 48 18.75 4.01 5.06
C LYS A 48 18.33 5.32 4.41
N GLY A 49 18.13 6.33 5.25
CA GLY A 49 17.83 7.68 4.80
C GLY A 49 18.09 8.71 5.88
N GLN A 50 18.41 9.93 5.43
CA GLN A 50 18.55 11.10 6.30
C GLN A 50 17.18 11.77 6.45
N THR A 51 16.75 12.02 7.68
CA THR A 51 15.51 12.77 7.94
C THR A 51 15.68 14.26 7.67
N ARG A 52 14.57 14.92 7.37
CA ARG A 52 14.43 16.38 7.35
C ARG A 52 13.28 16.74 8.27
N SER A 53 13.58 17.04 9.53
CA SER A 53 12.59 17.09 10.61
C SER A 53 12.39 18.49 11.17
N VAL A 54 11.16 18.76 11.61
CA VAL A 54 10.78 19.90 12.45
C VAL A 54 10.11 19.35 13.71
N ILE A 55 10.62 19.73 14.88
CA ILE A 55 10.20 19.17 16.17
C ILE A 55 9.93 20.29 17.15
N VAL A 56 8.87 20.17 17.95
CA VAL A 56 8.59 21.02 19.11
C VAL A 56 7.99 20.17 20.23
N GLY A 57 8.31 20.47 21.49
CA GLY A 57 7.71 19.81 22.66
C GLY A 57 8.25 18.42 22.96
N GLY A 58 7.87 17.92 24.14
CA GLY A 58 7.91 16.50 24.51
C GLY A 58 9.27 15.81 24.68
N ASP A 59 9.17 14.48 24.76
CA ASP A 59 10.28 13.53 24.66
C ASP A 59 10.66 13.36 23.18
N ASN A 60 11.92 13.67 22.85
CA ASN A 60 12.38 13.83 21.48
C ASN A 60 12.86 12.53 20.84
N GLY A 61 12.75 11.38 21.52
CA GLY A 61 13.07 10.06 20.96
C GLY A 61 14.49 10.02 20.36
N HIS A 62 14.56 9.85 19.04
CA HIS A 62 15.82 9.78 18.28
C HIS A 62 16.56 11.11 18.12
N PHE A 63 15.97 12.24 18.53
CA PHE A 63 16.53 13.57 18.34
C PHE A 63 17.18 14.07 19.64
N ILE A 64 18.43 14.50 19.55
CA ILE A 64 19.23 15.00 20.67
C ILE A 64 19.17 16.55 20.67
N ASP A 65 19.27 17.17 21.85
CA ASP A 65 19.39 18.63 22.07
C ASP A 65 18.22 19.50 21.55
N ILE A 66 16.98 19.00 21.58
CA ILE A 66 15.81 19.78 21.17
C ILE A 66 15.30 20.65 22.33
N GLU A 67 15.21 21.97 22.11
CA GLU A 67 14.58 22.90 23.05
C GLU A 67 13.06 22.64 23.11
N THR A 68 12.55 22.22 24.28
CA THR A 68 11.15 21.77 24.45
C THR A 68 10.10 22.79 24.01
N ASN A 69 10.36 24.09 24.12
CA ASN A 69 9.36 25.13 23.83
C ASN A 69 9.59 25.87 22.50
N LYS A 70 10.49 25.39 21.65
CA LYS A 70 10.83 26.06 20.39
C LYS A 70 10.93 25.06 19.23
N PRO A 71 10.24 25.31 18.10
CA PRO A 71 10.42 24.52 16.90
C PRO A 71 11.90 24.49 16.47
N THR A 72 12.42 23.29 16.30
CA THR A 72 13.83 23.03 15.96
C THR A 72 13.91 22.18 14.70
N PHE A 73 14.80 22.57 13.78
CA PHE A 73 15.18 21.74 12.64
C PHE A 73 16.21 20.71 13.08
N SER A 74 16.00 19.46 12.73
CA SER A 74 16.93 18.37 13.06
C SER A 74 16.97 17.33 11.96
N GLU A 75 18.10 16.65 11.86
CA GLU A 75 18.36 15.60 10.88
C GLU A 75 19.05 14.43 11.59
N VAL A 76 18.51 13.23 11.40
CA VAL A 76 19.06 11.96 11.92
C VAL A 76 19.04 10.93 10.81
N GLU A 77 20.08 10.09 10.71
CA GLU A 77 20.05 8.93 9.81
C GLU A 77 19.23 7.83 10.47
N ILE A 78 18.23 7.32 9.76
CA ILE A 78 17.38 6.22 10.21
C ILE A 78 17.64 4.99 9.35
N THR A 79 17.71 3.84 10.00
CA THR A 79 17.73 2.54 9.33
C THR A 79 16.36 1.89 9.48
N LEU A 80 15.84 1.34 8.38
CA LEU A 80 14.57 0.63 8.32
C LEU A 80 14.80 -0.76 7.73
N ILE A 81 14.23 -1.79 8.34
CA ILE A 81 14.32 -3.17 7.90
C ILE A 81 12.91 -3.72 7.71
N TRP A 82 12.58 -4.10 6.47
CA TRP A 82 11.38 -4.89 6.19
C TRP A 82 11.76 -6.37 6.16
N ASN A 83 11.29 -7.15 7.13
CA ASN A 83 11.65 -8.57 7.24
C ASN A 83 10.57 -9.51 6.66
N GLU A 84 9.30 -9.10 6.71
CA GLU A 84 8.18 -9.86 6.15
C GLU A 84 7.37 -9.02 5.16
N GLN A 85 6.88 -9.70 4.12
CA GLN A 85 6.03 -9.07 3.10
C GLN A 85 4.96 -10.06 2.61
N SER A 86 3.73 -9.56 2.44
CA SER A 86 2.61 -10.31 1.86
C SER A 86 1.64 -9.39 1.13
N ASN A 87 1.62 -9.46 -0.20
CA ASN A 87 0.66 -8.75 -1.06
C ASN A 87 0.53 -7.25 -0.72
N GLY A 88 1.64 -6.50 -0.75
CA GLY A 88 1.64 -5.07 -0.45
C GLY A 88 1.49 -4.72 1.03
N ARG A 89 1.60 -5.70 1.93
CA ARG A 89 1.66 -5.50 3.38
C ARG A 89 3.05 -5.89 3.87
N TYR A 90 3.59 -5.12 4.81
CA TYR A 90 4.97 -5.21 5.24
C TYR A 90 5.04 -5.15 6.75
N ILE A 91 5.90 -5.98 7.34
CA ILE A 91 6.26 -5.96 8.75
C ILE A 91 7.77 -5.72 8.81
N GLY A 92 8.18 -4.86 9.74
CA GLY A 92 9.56 -4.47 9.87
C GLY A 92 9.84 -3.78 11.19
N TYR A 93 11.04 -3.23 11.25
CA TYR A 93 11.56 -2.48 12.39
C TYR A 93 12.34 -1.27 11.87
N HIS A 94 12.30 -0.15 12.57
CA HIS A 94 13.29 0.91 12.39
C HIS A 94 14.22 1.01 13.58
N THR A 95 15.43 1.49 13.34
CA THR A 95 16.42 1.69 14.39
C THR A 95 17.08 3.05 14.25
N SER A 96 17.36 3.69 15.38
CA SER A 96 18.38 4.72 15.47
C SER A 96 19.16 4.58 16.78
N GLY A 97 20.50 4.49 16.67
CA GLY A 97 21.34 4.14 17.81
C GLY A 97 20.92 2.81 18.45
N ASP A 98 20.63 2.85 19.75
CA ASP A 98 20.24 1.69 20.57
C ASP A 98 18.71 1.51 20.67
N HIS A 99 17.92 2.24 19.89
CA HIS A 99 16.46 2.15 19.89
C HIS A 99 15.95 1.42 18.66
N GLU A 100 15.09 0.42 18.88
CA GLU A 100 14.40 -0.36 17.86
C GLU A 100 12.89 -0.28 18.10
N GLU A 101 12.11 -0.03 17.06
CA GLU A 101 10.65 -0.03 17.14
C GLU A 101 10.03 -0.80 15.98
N ILE A 102 8.93 -1.49 16.26
CA ILE A 102 8.13 -2.17 15.25
C ILE A 102 7.45 -1.12 14.36
N ILE A 103 7.51 -1.36 13.06
CA ILE A 103 6.79 -0.59 12.05
C ILE A 103 6.03 -1.53 11.12
N ILE A 104 4.78 -1.18 10.84
CA ILE A 104 3.92 -1.91 9.90
C ILE A 104 3.58 -1.02 8.73
N GLY A 105 3.47 -1.60 7.54
CA GLY A 105 3.23 -0.87 6.31
C GLY A 105 2.17 -1.51 5.41
N VAL A 106 1.43 -0.69 4.68
CA VAL A 106 0.51 -1.13 3.63
C VAL A 106 0.58 -0.20 2.41
N ALA A 107 0.80 -0.80 1.25
CA ALA A 107 0.66 -0.13 -0.04
C ALA A 107 -0.80 -0.18 -0.49
N SER A 108 -1.30 0.91 -1.08
CA SER A 108 -2.68 0.97 -1.56
C SER A 108 -2.91 -0.02 -2.71
N ALA A 109 -3.97 -0.82 -2.61
CA ALA A 109 -4.35 -1.75 -3.67
C ALA A 109 -4.83 -1.06 -4.96
N TYR A 110 -5.33 0.18 -4.85
CA TYR A 110 -5.73 0.98 -6.02
C TYR A 110 -4.52 1.64 -6.69
N ASN A 111 -3.54 2.06 -5.90
CA ASN A 111 -2.30 2.65 -6.38
C ASN A 111 -1.12 2.17 -5.51
N PRO A 112 -0.39 1.11 -5.92
CA PRO A 112 0.69 0.52 -5.14
C PRO A 112 1.87 1.44 -4.84
N LYS A 113 1.89 2.65 -5.40
CA LYS A 113 2.87 3.68 -5.05
C LYS A 113 2.53 4.39 -3.75
N ILE A 114 1.25 4.48 -3.36
CA ILE A 114 0.87 5.12 -2.10
C ILE A 114 1.19 4.16 -0.96
N PHE A 115 2.00 4.60 -0.01
CA PHE A 115 2.46 3.78 1.09
C PHE A 115 2.11 4.43 2.43
N HIS A 116 1.46 3.66 3.30
CA HIS A 116 1.12 4.06 4.66
C HIS A 116 1.88 3.20 5.63
N THR A 117 2.46 3.81 6.66
CA THR A 117 3.10 3.08 7.75
C THR A 117 2.66 3.64 9.11
N VAL A 118 2.75 2.80 10.13
CA VAL A 118 2.44 3.15 11.53
C VAL A 118 3.49 2.50 12.42
N ASP A 119 3.95 3.24 13.42
CA ASP A 119 4.75 2.75 14.55
C ASP A 119 3.99 3.01 15.86
N HIS A 120 4.68 2.91 17.00
CA HIS A 120 4.05 3.07 18.32
C HIS A 120 3.53 4.49 18.57
N ASN A 121 4.18 5.50 17.99
CA ASN A 121 4.04 6.90 18.37
C ASN A 121 3.37 7.75 17.29
N GLY A 122 3.40 7.31 16.04
CA GLY A 122 2.93 8.09 14.92
C GLY A 122 2.69 7.25 13.68
N TYR A 123 2.58 7.96 12.56
CA TYR A 123 2.32 7.35 11.28
C TYR A 123 3.07 8.09 10.18
N SER A 124 3.39 7.38 9.11
CA SER A 124 3.89 7.98 7.89
C SER A 124 2.93 7.76 6.72
N MET A 125 2.93 8.73 5.81
CA MET A 125 2.40 8.56 4.46
C MET A 125 3.50 8.89 3.46
N GLY A 126 3.57 8.13 2.39
CA GLY A 126 4.71 8.15 1.50
C GLY A 126 4.43 7.63 0.11
N THR A 127 5.49 7.60 -0.69
CA THR A 127 5.46 7.12 -2.07
C THR A 127 6.57 6.11 -2.32
N ILE A 128 6.21 4.93 -2.83
CA ILE A 128 7.17 3.99 -3.40
C ILE A 128 7.56 4.51 -4.79
N ILE A 129 8.82 4.92 -4.92
CA ILE A 129 9.35 5.55 -6.13
C ILE A 129 9.78 4.47 -7.13
N ASN A 130 10.49 3.45 -6.65
CA ASN A 130 10.91 2.25 -7.38
C ASN A 130 11.36 1.16 -6.40
N ASP A 131 11.80 0.01 -6.92
CA ASP A 131 12.24 -1.14 -6.10
C ASP A 131 13.44 -0.86 -5.20
N ASN A 132 14.15 0.27 -5.36
CA ASN A 132 15.32 0.63 -4.57
C ASN A 132 15.17 1.96 -3.83
N GLN A 133 13.97 2.57 -3.88
CA GLN A 133 13.74 3.87 -3.26
C GLN A 133 12.26 4.11 -2.92
N PHE A 134 12.02 4.66 -1.74
CA PHE A 134 10.71 5.21 -1.36
C PHE A 134 10.89 6.39 -0.40
N GLU A 135 9.89 7.24 -0.30
CA GLU A 135 9.82 8.33 0.66
C GLU A 135 8.75 8.04 1.70
N LEU A 136 9.03 8.33 2.97
CA LEU A 136 8.05 8.35 4.06
C LEU A 136 8.07 9.73 4.72
N CYS A 137 6.90 10.35 4.86
CA CYS A 137 6.71 11.54 5.67
C CYS A 137 5.98 11.17 6.96
N TYR A 138 6.72 11.16 8.06
CA TYR A 138 6.28 10.83 9.41
C TYR A 138 5.68 12.03 10.13
N THR A 139 4.61 11.77 10.87
CA THR A 139 3.98 12.71 11.79
C THR A 139 3.70 12.05 13.13
N GLU A 140 4.02 12.74 14.20
CA GLU A 140 3.73 12.36 15.57
C GLU A 140 3.19 13.57 16.33
N THR A 141 2.18 13.34 17.17
CA THR A 141 1.67 14.34 18.10
C THR A 141 1.38 13.69 19.45
N ASN A 142 1.76 14.35 20.54
CA ASN A 142 1.35 13.95 21.89
C ASN A 142 0.85 15.18 22.66
N SER A 143 -0.43 15.18 23.02
CA SER A 143 -1.09 16.30 23.70
C SER A 143 -0.68 16.46 25.16
N GLU A 144 -0.19 15.41 25.81
CA GLU A 144 0.19 15.44 27.24
C GLU A 144 1.49 16.21 27.47
N ASN A 145 2.42 16.14 26.51
CA ASN A 145 3.72 16.79 26.58
C ASN A 145 3.96 17.83 25.47
N GLY A 146 2.94 18.12 24.67
CA GLY A 146 2.96 19.11 23.59
C GLY A 146 3.81 18.73 22.38
N LYS A 147 4.24 17.45 22.26
CA LYS A 147 5.08 16.98 21.14
C LYS A 147 4.34 17.17 19.82
N GLN A 148 5.05 17.74 18.86
CA GLN A 148 4.68 17.75 17.45
C GLN A 148 5.94 17.52 16.63
N LEU A 149 5.89 16.54 15.74
CA LEU A 149 6.98 16.20 14.85
C LEU A 149 6.44 16.01 13.45
N ALA A 150 7.07 16.69 12.49
CA ALA A 150 6.90 16.43 11.07
C ALA A 150 8.27 16.16 10.45
N SER A 151 8.40 15.07 9.69
CA SER A 151 9.67 14.65 9.12
C SER A 151 9.45 13.93 7.79
N CYS A 152 10.30 14.16 6.79
CA CYS A 152 10.34 13.31 5.59
C CYS A 152 11.72 12.71 5.43
N VAL A 153 11.76 11.48 4.92
CA VAL A 153 12.98 10.73 4.64
C VAL A 153 12.85 9.96 3.34
N ILE A 154 13.87 10.06 2.49
CA ILE A 154 14.01 9.23 1.30
C ILE A 154 14.90 8.05 1.68
N PHE A 155 14.29 6.88 1.75
CA PHE A 155 14.97 5.62 2.00
C PHE A 155 15.56 5.05 0.71
N LYS A 156 16.80 4.59 0.81
CA LYS A 156 17.50 3.87 -0.25
C LYS A 156 17.88 2.48 0.23
N ARG A 157 17.68 1.49 -0.62
CA ARG A 157 18.02 0.10 -0.33
C ARG A 157 19.53 -0.05 -0.06
N GLN A 158 19.88 -0.80 0.97
CA GLN A 158 21.25 -1.21 1.25
C GLN A 158 21.54 -2.55 0.56
N LYS A 159 22.80 -2.72 0.10
CA LYS A 159 23.23 -3.88 -0.70
C LYS A 159 23.29 -5.17 0.10
#